data_AF-A0A661A360-F1
#
_entry.id   AF-A0A661A360-F1
#
_cell.length_a   1.000
_cell.length_b   1.000
_cell.length_c   1.000
_cell.angle_alpha   90.00
_cell.angle_beta   90.00
_cell.angle_gamma   90.00
#
_symmetry.space_group_name_H-M   'P 1'
#
loop_
_entity.id
_entity.type
_entity.pdbx_description
1 polymer ?
#
loop_
_entity_poly.entity_id
_entity_poly.type
_entity_poly.pdbx_seq_one_letter_code
_entity_poly.pdbx_strand_id
1 'polypeptide(L)'
;MKEIVVISGKGGTGKTSLTASFAVLGGEDVVVADCDVDAADMHLLLEPDFARGEKFFSGELAVIDPELCNGCGECAAACRYDAISLVDGR
;
A
#
# COMPACT_ATOMS: atom_id res chain seq x y z
N MET A 1 -8.10 -18.75 2.44
CA MET A 1 -7.21 -17.90 3.27
C MET A 1 -8.08 -16.82 3.90
N LYS A 2 -7.91 -16.51 5.19
CA LYS A 2 -8.66 -15.43 5.87
C LYS A 2 -7.74 -14.23 6.01
N GLU A 3 -8.26 -13.03 5.79
CA GLU A 3 -7.53 -11.77 5.89
C GLU A 3 -8.21 -10.86 6.92
N ILE A 4 -7.42 -10.16 7.72
CA ILE A 4 -7.90 -9.17 8.68
C ILE A 4 -7.15 -7.87 8.40
N VAL A 5 -7.89 -6.83 8.04
CA VAL A 5 -7.34 -5.50 7.74
C VAL A 5 -7.70 -4.55 8.88
N VAL A 6 -6.68 -3.94 9.49
CA VAL A 6 -6.85 -2.96 10.59
C VAL A 6 -6.53 -1.56 10.06
N ILE A 7 -7.56 -0.73 9.89
CA ILE A 7 -7.43 0.64 9.34
C ILE A 7 -8.05 1.69 10.27
N SER A 8 -7.56 2.92 10.17
CA SER A 8 -8.04 4.09 10.92
C SER A 8 -7.60 5.37 10.22
N GLY A 9 -8.48 6.36 10.17
CA GLY A 9 -8.25 7.65 9.52
C GLY A 9 -7.45 8.67 10.35
N LYS A 10 -6.94 8.30 11.53
CA LYS A 10 -6.09 9.17 12.35
C LYS A 10 -4.87 8.43 12.90
N GLY A 11 -3.78 9.17 13.12
CA GLY A 11 -2.61 8.68 13.85
C GLY A 11 -2.92 8.53 15.35
N GLY A 12 -2.22 7.60 16.02
CA GLY A 12 -2.34 7.42 17.47
C GLY A 12 -3.60 6.67 17.95
N THR A 13 -4.40 6.09 17.06
CA THR A 13 -5.62 5.34 17.43
C THR A 13 -5.37 3.89 17.86
N GLY A 14 -4.10 3.50 18.04
CA GLY A 14 -3.73 2.15 18.48
C GLY A 14 -3.79 1.05 17.40
N LYS A 15 -3.79 1.39 16.11
CA LYS A 15 -3.77 0.41 15.00
C LYS A 15 -2.64 -0.60 15.18
N THR A 16 -1.40 -0.10 15.26
CA THR A 16 -0.19 -0.93 15.38
C THR A 16 -0.24 -1.83 16.61
N SER A 17 -0.63 -1.29 17.77
CA SER A 17 -0.72 -2.06 19.02
C SER A 17 -1.74 -3.19 18.94
N LEU A 18 -2.90 -2.94 18.32
CA LEU A 18 -3.93 -3.96 18.13
C LEU A 18 -3.47 -5.03 17.13
N THR A 19 -2.89 -4.62 16.00
CA THR A 19 -2.32 -5.53 15.00
C THR A 19 -1.22 -6.40 15.58
N ALA A 20 -0.31 -5.83 16.38
CA ALA A 20 0.74 -6.57 17.08
C ALA A 20 0.18 -7.63 18.04
N SER A 21 -0.91 -7.31 18.74
CA SER A 21 -1.56 -8.25 19.64
C SER A 21 -2.11 -9.47 18.87
N PHE A 22 -2.72 -9.24 17.71
CA PHE A 22 -3.15 -10.34 16.84
C PHE A 22 -1.98 -11.14 16.26
N ALA A 23 -0.90 -10.47 15.87
CA ALA A 23 0.33 -11.14 15.41
C ALA A 23 0.89 -12.10 16.46
N VAL A 24 1.02 -11.63 17.72
CA VAL A 24 1.51 -12.45 18.84
C VAL A 24 0.59 -13.64 19.11
N LEU A 25 -0.73 -13.44 19.09
CA LEU A 25 -1.70 -14.52 19.29
C LEU A 25 -1.70 -15.54 18.13
N GLY A 26 -1.43 -15.09 16.91
CA GLY A 26 -1.36 -15.95 15.72
C GLY A 26 -0.05 -16.73 15.61
N GLY A 27 1.03 -16.24 16.21
CA GLY A 27 2.34 -16.91 16.19
C GLY A 27 2.85 -17.17 14.77
N GLU A 28 3.34 -18.39 14.53
CA GLU A 28 3.90 -18.80 13.24
C GLU A 28 2.84 -19.04 12.14
N ASP A 29 1.56 -19.10 12.50
CA ASP A 29 0.46 -19.36 11.56
C ASP A 29 -0.01 -18.11 10.80
N VAL A 30 0.54 -16.94 11.12
CA VAL A 30 0.13 -15.66 10.53
C VAL A 30 1.26 -14.97 9.78
N VAL A 31 0.90 -14.35 8.67
CA VAL A 31 1.75 -13.38 7.97
C VAL A 31 1.28 -11.99 8.36
N VAL A 32 2.23 -11.14 8.75
CA VAL A 32 1.96 -9.77 9.20
C VAL A 32 2.61 -8.80 8.24
N ALA A 33 1.87 -7.77 7.84
CA ALA A 33 2.36 -6.70 7.00
C ALA A 33 2.01 -5.36 7.64
N ASP A 34 3.01 -4.49 7.77
CA ASP A 34 2.82 -3.09 8.11
C ASP A 34 2.72 -2.29 6.82
N CYS A 35 1.53 -1.82 6.49
CA CYS A 35 1.23 -1.11 5.25
C CYS A 35 1.12 0.41 5.46
N ASP A 36 1.66 0.95 6.56
CA ASP A 36 1.80 2.39 6.73
C ASP A 36 2.94 2.91 5.83
N VAL A 37 2.59 3.76 4.86
CA VAL A 37 3.55 4.33 3.88
C VAL A 37 4.49 5.33 4.54
N ASP A 38 4.03 6.04 5.57
CA ASP A 38 4.76 7.16 6.17
C ASP A 38 5.58 6.72 7.39
N ALA A 39 5.06 5.75 8.17
CA ALA A 39 5.62 5.40 9.47
C ALA A 39 5.40 3.92 9.86
N ALA A 40 5.87 2.98 9.04
CA ALA A 40 5.89 1.56 9.42
C ALA A 40 6.76 1.33 10.69
N ASP A 41 6.12 0.90 11.78
CA ASP A 41 6.72 0.85 13.12
C ASP A 41 6.49 -0.48 13.85
N MET A 42 5.89 -1.48 13.18
CA MET A 42 5.69 -2.83 13.74
C MET A 42 6.98 -3.50 14.25
N HIS A 43 8.13 -3.20 13.63
CA HIS A 43 9.44 -3.72 14.04
C HIS A 43 9.90 -3.25 15.44
N LEU A 44 9.23 -2.26 16.03
CA LEU A 44 9.47 -1.83 17.41
C LEU A 44 8.75 -2.73 18.43
N LEU A 45 7.66 -3.39 18.01
CA LEU A 45 6.82 -4.23 18.86
C LEU A 45 7.06 -5.72 18.64
N LEU A 46 7.45 -6.08 17.42
CA LEU A 46 7.83 -7.44 17.05
C LEU A 46 9.36 -7.51 17.02
N GLU A 47 9.91 -8.71 17.19
CA GLU A 47 11.34 -8.98 17.02
C GLU A 47 11.56 -9.67 15.66
N PRO A 48 11.35 -8.97 14.52
CA PRO A 48 11.50 -9.61 13.21
C PRO A 48 12.97 -9.95 12.94
N ASP A 49 13.19 -11.08 12.27
CA ASP A 49 14.49 -11.44 11.74
C ASP A 49 14.74 -10.73 10.41
N PHE A 50 15.77 -9.89 10.37
CA PHE A 50 16.19 -9.15 9.18
C PHE A 50 17.26 -9.88 8.35
N ALA A 51 17.54 -11.16 8.63
CA ALA A 51 18.53 -11.94 7.87
C ALA A 51 18.17 -12.07 6.38
N ARG A 52 16.89 -11.92 6.02
CA ARG A 52 16.42 -11.93 4.64
C ARG A 52 15.65 -10.65 4.32
N GLY A 53 16.00 -10.03 3.21
CA GLY A 53 15.24 -8.96 2.59
C GLY A 53 15.38 -9.02 1.08
N GLU A 54 14.30 -8.68 0.38
CA GLU A 54 14.27 -8.65 -1.08
C GLU A 54 13.52 -7.42 -1.56
N LYS A 55 13.87 -6.92 -2.76
CA LYS A 55 13.10 -5.84 -3.36
C LYS A 55 11.72 -6.40 -3.72
N PHE A 56 10.69 -5.80 -3.13
CA PHE A 56 9.31 -6.14 -3.42
C PHE A 56 8.70 -5.08 -4.36
N PHE A 57 8.13 -5.55 -5.47
CA PHE A 57 7.36 -4.72 -6.40
C PHE A 57 5.99 -5.37 -6.53
N SER A 58 4.94 -4.63 -6.20
CA SER A 58 3.56 -5.09 -6.37
C SER A 58 2.64 -3.93 -6.70
N GLY A 59 1.37 -4.25 -6.94
CA GLY A 59 0.36 -3.30 -7.38
C GLY A 59 0.22 -3.30 -8.90
N GLU A 60 -0.93 -2.78 -9.33
CA GLU A 60 -1.22 -2.57 -10.74
C GLU A 60 -0.94 -1.10 -11.06
N LEU A 61 -0.12 -0.85 -12.08
CA LEU A 61 0.09 0.49 -12.60
C LEU A 61 -0.89 0.71 -13.75
N ALA A 62 -1.75 1.71 -13.62
CA ALA A 62 -2.57 2.14 -14.75
C ALA A 62 -1.67 2.74 -15.83
N VAL A 63 -1.79 2.24 -17.07
CA VAL A 63 -1.03 2.72 -18.23
C VAL A 63 -2.02 3.17 -19.30
N ILE A 64 -1.73 4.30 -19.95
CA ILE A 64 -2.50 4.75 -21.12
C ILE A 64 -2.04 3.93 -22.30
N ASP A 65 -2.97 3.20 -22.93
CA ASP A 65 -2.74 2.55 -24.22
C ASP A 65 -2.82 3.60 -25.33
N PRO A 66 -1.71 3.92 -26.03
CA PRO A 66 -1.70 4.97 -27.05
C PRO A 66 -2.51 4.63 -28.31
N GLU A 67 -2.77 3.34 -28.56
CA GLU A 67 -3.58 2.92 -29.72
C GLU A 67 -5.08 3.11 -29.45
N LEU A 68 -5.49 2.99 -28.19
CA LEU A 68 -6.88 3.21 -27.76
C LEU A 68 -7.16 4.66 -27.35
N CYS A 69 -6.13 5.42 -26.98
CA CYS A 69 -6.26 6.81 -26.56
C CYS A 69 -6.70 7.71 -27.73
N ASN A 70 -7.83 8.40 -27.54
CA ASN A 70 -8.36 9.38 -28.48
C ASN A 70 -8.05 10.85 -28.07
N GLY A 71 -7.29 11.06 -27.01
CA GLY A 71 -6.92 12.39 -26.53
C GLY A 71 -8.04 13.16 -25.81
N CYS A 72 -9.07 12.49 -25.29
CA CYS A 72 -10.21 13.16 -24.65
C CYS A 72 -9.86 13.94 -23.37
N GLY A 73 -8.76 13.57 -22.69
CA GLY A 73 -8.31 14.23 -21.47
C GLY A 73 -9.14 13.93 -20.21
N GLU A 74 -10.15 13.06 -20.28
CA GLU A 74 -10.98 12.70 -19.12
C GLU A 74 -10.16 12.10 -17.98
N CYS A 75 -9.17 11.27 -18.31
CA CYS A 75 -8.25 10.69 -17.35
C CYS A 75 -7.39 11.75 -16.64
N ALA A 76 -6.94 12.78 -17.36
CA ALA A 76 -6.19 13.89 -16.78
C ALA A 76 -7.05 14.71 -15.81
N ALA A 77 -8.30 15.03 -16.19
CA ALA A 77 -9.23 15.77 -15.33
C ALA A 77 -9.61 15.00 -14.05
N ALA A 78 -9.69 13.67 -14.12
CA ALA A 78 -9.97 12.82 -12.97
C ALA A 78 -8.75 12.57 -12.07
N CYS A 79 -7.53 12.88 -12.54
CA CYS A 79 -6.30 12.57 -11.84
C CYS A 79 -6.06 13.54 -10.68
N ARG A 80 -6.36 13.11 -9.45
CA ARG A 80 -6.11 13.90 -8.23
C ARG A 80 -4.63 14.24 -7.98
N TYR A 81 -3.74 13.48 -8.61
CA TYR A 81 -2.30 13.54 -8.36
C TYR A 81 -1.53 14.23 -9.50
N ASP A 82 -2.25 14.80 -10.48
CA ASP A 82 -1.66 15.45 -11.66
C ASP A 82 -0.64 14.56 -12.41
N ALA A 83 -0.83 13.24 -12.35
CA ALA A 83 0.09 12.26 -12.92
C ALA A 83 -0.03 12.10 -14.45
N ILE A 84 -1.06 12.69 -15.06
CA ILE A 84 -1.35 12.57 -16.49
C ILE A 84 -1.31 13.96 -17.12
N SER A 85 -0.50 14.11 -18.17
CA SER A 85 -0.36 15.36 -18.94
C SER A 85 -0.72 15.12 -20.40
N LEU A 86 -1.39 16.10 -21.02
CA LEU A 86 -1.64 16.12 -22.45
C LEU A 86 -0.41 16.69 -23.17
N VAL A 87 0.19 15.91 -24.06
CA VAL A 87 1.32 16.29 -24.93
C VAL A 87 0.85 16.13 -26.38
N ASP A 88 0.92 17.20 -27.16
CA ASP A 88 0.47 17.21 -28.57
C ASP A 88 -0.97 16.70 -28.78
N GLY A 89 -1.84 16.91 -27.79
CA GLY A 89 -3.24 16.49 -27.81
C GLY A 89 -3.49 15.03 -27.42
N ARG A 90 -2.51 14.35 -26.81
CA ARG A 90 -2.63 12.98 -26.29
C ARG A 90 -2.03 12.81 -24.90
#